data_AF-A0A8I6Z0J9-F1
#
_entry.id   AF-A0A8I6Z0J9-F1
#
_cell.length_a   1.000
_cell.length_b   1.000
_cell.length_c   1.000
_cell.angle_alpha   90.00
_cell.angle_beta   90.00
_cell.angle_gamma   90.00
#
_symmetry.space_group_name_H-M   'P 1'
#
loop_
_entity.id
_entity.type
_entity.pdbx_description
1 polymer ?
#
loop_
_entity_poly.entity_id
_entity_poly.type
_entity_poly.pdbx_seq_one_letter_code
_entity_poly.pdbx_strand_id
1 'polypeptide(L)'
;MPFNLMKERLEFIDVDKCECKSTLIEGGGIGTAIDTATSQMKVKPTANCGSVVKVKSTYKLLPGVEVNDEISKAKDSMTAIFKAAEAYLIANPDAYN
;
A
#
# COMPACT_ATOMS: atom_id res chain seq x y z
N MET A 1 -18.90 4.45 9.00
CA MET A 1 -17.60 3.90 9.47
C MET A 1 -17.07 4.84 10.53
N PRO A 2 -16.53 4.36 11.66
CA PRO A 2 -16.07 5.23 12.75
C PRO A 2 -14.87 6.13 12.39
N PHE A 3 -14.25 5.92 11.22
CA PHE A 3 -13.12 6.72 10.74
C PHE A 3 -13.37 7.21 9.30
N ASN A 4 -13.20 8.51 9.08
CA ASN A 4 -13.29 9.16 7.76
C ASN A 4 -11.90 9.38 7.12
N LEU A 5 -10.86 8.94 7.83
CA LEU A 5 -9.45 9.12 7.48
C LEU A 5 -8.71 7.81 7.74
N MET A 6 -7.57 7.64 7.07
CA MET A 6 -6.63 6.56 7.34
C MET A 6 -5.33 7.19 7.85
N LYS A 7 -4.78 6.63 8.93
CA LYS A 7 -3.49 7.07 9.48
C LYS A 7 -2.51 5.91 9.42
N GLU A 8 -1.45 6.08 8.66
CA GLU A 8 -0.35 5.14 8.59
C GLU A 8 0.88 5.69 9.30
N ARG A 9 1.62 4.80 9.97
CA ARG A 9 2.98 5.08 10.43
C ARG A 9 3.94 4.35 9.52
N LEU A 10 4.93 5.10 9.05
CA LEU A 10 6.08 4.56 8.37
C LEU A 10 7.00 3.86 9.39
N GLU A 11 7.21 2.56 9.21
CA GLU A 11 8.11 1.75 10.04
C GLU A 11 9.55 1.91 9.57
N PHE A 12 9.79 1.90 8.25
CA PHE A 12 11.08 2.22 7.67
C PHE A 12 10.96 2.64 6.20
N ILE A 13 12.00 3.34 5.72
CA ILE A 13 12.30 3.55 4.30
C ILE A 13 13.76 3.17 4.09
N ASP A 14 13.97 2.32 3.09
CA ASP A 14 15.28 2.00 2.54
C ASP A 14 15.29 2.54 1.10
N VAL A 15 15.93 3.70 0.94
CA VAL A 15 16.01 4.41 -0.34
C VAL A 15 16.85 3.61 -1.34
N ASP A 16 17.95 3.00 -0.88
CA ASP A 16 18.87 2.23 -1.73
C ASP A 16 18.20 0.98 -2.32
N LYS A 17 17.30 0.34 -1.54
CA LYS A 17 16.56 -0.85 -1.98
C LYS A 17 15.17 -0.55 -2.55
N CYS A 18 14.79 0.73 -2.65
CA CYS A 18 13.44 1.17 -3.02
C CYS A 18 12.35 0.41 -2.27
N GLU A 19 12.50 0.33 -0.94
CA GLU A 19 11.65 -0.48 -0.07
C GLU A 19 11.14 0.33 1.11
N CYS A 20 9.85 0.22 1.41
CA CYS A 20 9.28 0.83 2.60
C CYS A 20 8.27 -0.10 3.27
N LYS A 21 8.04 0.15 4.55
CA LYS A 21 7.02 -0.56 5.32
C LYS A 21 6.23 0.44 6.13
N SER A 22 4.91 0.31 6.09
CA SER A 22 3.98 1.10 6.90
C SER A 22 3.05 0.19 7.69
N THR A 23 2.57 0.70 8.81
CA THR A 23 1.52 0.07 9.63
C THR A 23 0.34 1.03 9.71
N LEU A 24 -0.86 0.53 9.44
CA LEU A 24 -2.09 1.27 9.62
C LEU A 24 -2.40 1.35 11.12
N ILE A 25 -2.46 2.57 11.65
CA ILE A 25 -2.75 2.84 13.07
C ILE A 25 -4.22 3.19 13.27
N GLU A 26 -4.85 3.83 12.29
CA GLU A 26 -6.24 4.30 12.39
C GLU A 26 -6.95 4.21 11.05
N GLY A 27 -8.25 3.93 11.08
CA GLY A 27 -9.07 3.79 9.88
C GLY A 27 -9.00 2.40 9.24
N GLY A 28 -9.62 2.26 8.06
CA GLY A 28 -9.56 1.02 7.26
C GLY A 28 -9.98 -0.25 7.99
N GLY A 29 -10.95 -0.16 8.93
CA GLY A 29 -11.45 -1.31 9.69
C GLY A 29 -10.65 -1.67 10.94
N ILE A 30 -9.59 -0.93 11.28
CA ILE A 30 -8.84 -1.09 12.54
C ILE A 30 -9.79 -0.93 13.75
N GLY A 31 -9.74 -1.88 14.68
CA GLY A 31 -10.59 -1.93 15.87
C GLY A 31 -12.02 -2.41 15.64
N THR A 32 -12.45 -2.63 14.39
CA THR A 32 -13.79 -3.15 14.05
C THR A 32 -13.74 -4.55 13.45
N ALA A 33 -12.87 -4.76 12.47
CA ALA A 33 -12.66 -6.03 11.78
C ALA A 33 -11.19 -6.46 11.80
N ILE A 34 -10.28 -5.47 11.83
CA ILE A 34 -8.84 -5.65 11.77
C ILE A 34 -8.24 -5.25 13.11
N ASP A 35 -7.40 -6.09 13.69
CA ASP A 35 -6.60 -5.78 14.87
C ASP A 35 -5.35 -4.98 14.46
N THR A 36 -4.59 -5.48 13.48
CA THR A 36 -3.41 -4.79 12.93
C THR A 36 -3.31 -5.00 11.41
N ALA A 37 -2.86 -3.97 10.69
CA ALA A 37 -2.54 -4.06 9.27
C ALA A 37 -1.17 -3.45 8.98
N THR A 38 -0.34 -4.19 8.25
CA THR A 38 1.01 -3.76 7.88
C THR A 38 1.23 -3.99 6.40
N SER A 39 1.71 -2.98 5.69
CA SER A 39 2.01 -3.03 4.26
C SER A 39 3.50 -2.84 4.03
N GLN A 40 4.12 -3.72 3.24
CA GLN A 40 5.50 -3.62 2.81
C GLN A 40 5.51 -3.48 1.28
N MET A 41 6.12 -2.41 0.79
CA MET A 41 6.22 -2.13 -0.63
C MET A 41 7.68 -2.18 -1.05
N LYS A 42 7.94 -2.86 -2.17
CA LYS A 42 9.28 -2.96 -2.76
C LYS A 42 9.20 -2.77 -4.26
N VAL A 43 9.97 -1.84 -4.78
CA VAL A 43 10.11 -1.60 -6.22
C VAL A 43 11.38 -2.28 -6.69
N LYS A 44 11.29 -3.06 -7.78
CA LYS A 44 12.44 -3.72 -8.40
C LYS A 44 12.53 -3.37 -9.88
N PRO A 45 13.72 -3.09 -10.41
CA PRO A 45 13.89 -2.93 -11.84
C PRO A 45 13.63 -4.26 -12.57
N THR A 46 13.17 -4.18 -13.80
CA THR A 46 13.03 -5.32 -14.71
C THR A 46 14.08 -5.23 -15.83
N ALA A 47 14.32 -6.35 -16.53
CA ALA A 47 15.25 -6.37 -17.67
C ALA A 47 14.82 -5.46 -18.83
N ASN A 48 13.55 -5.05 -18.88
CA ASN A 48 12.97 -4.27 -19.98
C ASN A 48 12.92 -2.76 -19.68
N CYS A 49 13.88 -2.24 -18.90
CA CYS A 49 13.93 -0.82 -18.49
C CYS A 49 12.69 -0.31 -17.73
N GLY A 50 11.88 -1.22 -17.18
CA GLY A 50 10.72 -0.89 -16.34
C GLY A 50 10.94 -1.26 -14.88
N SER A 51 9.87 -1.24 -14.10
CA SER A 51 9.90 -1.72 -12.71
C SER A 51 8.68 -2.56 -12.39
N VAL A 52 8.80 -3.40 -11.34
CA VAL A 52 7.70 -4.13 -10.73
C VAL A 52 7.60 -3.71 -9.28
N VAL A 53 6.40 -3.25 -8.91
CA VAL A 53 6.06 -2.97 -7.51
C VAL A 53 5.48 -4.23 -6.89
N LYS A 54 6.13 -4.72 -5.84
CA LYS A 54 5.61 -5.81 -5.01
C LYS A 54 5.09 -5.25 -3.69
N VAL A 55 3.79 -5.38 -3.47
CA VAL A 55 3.13 -5.01 -2.21
C VAL A 55 2.79 -6.28 -1.43
N LYS A 56 3.21 -6.35 -0.18
CA LYS A 56 2.86 -7.41 0.77
C LYS A 56 2.11 -6.78 1.94
N SER A 57 0.81 -7.00 1.99
CA SER A 57 -0.03 -6.57 3.11
C SER A 57 -0.32 -7.75 4.02
N THR A 58 -0.12 -7.55 5.32
CA THR A 58 -0.39 -8.51 6.38
C THR A 58 -1.49 -7.95 7.25
N TYR A 59 -2.61 -8.67 7.36
CA TYR A 59 -3.76 -8.29 8.15
C TYR A 59 -3.96 -9.31 9.27
N LYS A 60 -4.07 -8.83 10.49
CA LYS A 60 -4.53 -9.62 11.62
C LYS A 60 -5.98 -9.24 11.89
N LEU A 61 -6.89 -10.18 11.70
CA LEU A 61 -8.31 -9.96 11.91
C LEU A 61 -8.69 -10.16 13.39
N LEU A 62 -9.78 -9.53 13.81
CA LEU A 62 -10.38 -9.81 15.11
C LEU A 62 -11.02 -11.22 15.10
N PRO A 63 -11.10 -11.91 16.26
CA PRO A 63 -11.68 -13.25 16.33
C PRO A 63 -13.13 -13.29 15.81
N GLY A 64 -13.45 -14.24 14.94
CA GLY A 64 -14.80 -14.44 14.40
C GLY A 64 -15.17 -13.55 13.22
N VAL A 65 -14.22 -12.78 12.68
CA VAL A 65 -14.44 -11.92 11.50
C VAL A 65 -13.80 -12.54 10.26
N GLU A 66 -14.57 -12.68 9.19
CA GLU A 66 -14.07 -12.95 7.83
C GLU A 66 -14.07 -11.65 7.01
N VAL A 67 -12.95 -11.36 6.34
CA VAL A 67 -12.80 -10.13 5.55
C VAL A 67 -12.25 -10.48 4.16
N ASN A 68 -13.11 -10.94 3.26
CA ASN A 68 -12.72 -11.22 1.87
C ASN A 68 -12.84 -9.98 0.96
N ASP A 69 -13.92 -9.22 1.08
CA ASP A 69 -14.19 -8.09 0.18
C ASP A 69 -13.28 -6.88 0.39
N GLU A 70 -12.91 -6.56 1.65
CA GLU A 70 -12.09 -5.37 1.91
C GLU A 70 -10.66 -5.54 1.39
N ILE A 71 -10.12 -6.77 1.38
CA ILE A 71 -8.80 -7.07 0.84
C ILE A 71 -8.76 -6.77 -0.66
N SER A 72 -9.81 -7.14 -1.42
CA SER A 72 -9.90 -6.83 -2.84
C SER A 72 -9.97 -5.31 -3.08
N LYS A 73 -10.83 -4.60 -2.32
CA LYS A 73 -10.95 -3.15 -2.43
C LYS A 73 -9.64 -2.42 -2.11
N ALA A 74 -8.90 -2.89 -1.11
CA ALA A 74 -7.59 -2.34 -0.77
C ALA A 74 -6.58 -2.54 -1.91
N LYS A 75 -6.55 -3.74 -2.52
CA LYS A 75 -5.71 -4.04 -3.68
C LYS A 75 -6.04 -3.15 -4.88
N ASP A 76 -7.33 -2.97 -5.18
CA ASP A 76 -7.77 -2.16 -6.32
C ASP A 76 -7.44 -0.68 -6.11
N SER A 77 -7.65 -0.18 -4.88
CA SER A 77 -7.30 1.19 -4.50
C SER A 77 -5.80 1.46 -4.65
N MET A 78 -4.96 0.54 -4.16
CA MET A 78 -3.50 0.65 -4.31
C MET A 78 -3.08 0.63 -5.79
N THR A 79 -3.69 -0.27 -6.57
CA THR A 79 -3.42 -0.36 -8.02
C THR A 79 -3.79 0.93 -8.74
N ALA A 80 -4.92 1.56 -8.38
CA ALA A 80 -5.34 2.82 -8.96
C ALA A 80 -4.36 3.97 -8.65
N ILE A 81 -3.85 4.03 -7.42
CA ILE A 81 -2.83 5.03 -7.01
C ILE A 81 -1.56 4.88 -7.85
N PHE A 82 -1.03 3.65 -7.97
CA PHE A 82 0.17 3.41 -8.77
C PHE A 82 -0.03 3.76 -10.25
N LYS A 83 -1.18 3.40 -10.84
CA LYS A 83 -1.49 3.75 -12.23
C LYS A 83 -1.61 5.25 -12.46
N ALA A 84 -2.19 5.99 -11.52
CA ALA A 84 -2.28 7.44 -11.60
C ALA A 84 -0.89 8.09 -11.53
N ALA A 85 -0.04 7.63 -10.62
CA ALA A 85 1.34 8.10 -10.51
C ALA A 85 2.15 7.76 -11.77
N GLU A 86 2.05 6.52 -12.29
CA GLU A 86 2.70 6.09 -13.52
C GLU A 86 2.29 6.96 -14.71
N ALA A 87 0.98 7.19 -14.91
CA ALA A 87 0.47 8.04 -15.99
C ALA A 87 1.01 9.48 -15.89
N TYR A 88 1.09 10.02 -14.67
CA TYR A 88 1.68 11.35 -14.45
C TYR A 88 3.16 11.39 -14.81
N LEU A 89 3.95 10.41 -14.38
CA LEU A 89 5.40 10.36 -14.65
C LEU A 89 5.69 10.16 -16.14
N ILE A 90 4.88 9.36 -16.85
CA ILE A 90 4.98 9.21 -18.31
C ILE A 90 4.69 10.53 -19.03
N ALA A 91 3.69 11.28 -18.58
CA ALA A 91 3.34 12.57 -19.16
C ALA A 91 4.34 13.70 -18.81
N ASN A 92 5.13 13.52 -17.75
CA ASN A 92 6.05 14.54 -17.21
C ASN A 92 7.45 13.93 -16.98
N PRO A 93 8.23 13.65 -18.05
CA PRO A 93 9.49 12.92 -17.94
C PRO A 93 10.54 13.61 -17.07
N ASP A 94 10.50 14.93 -16.92
CA ASP A 94 11.49 15.70 -16.16
C ASP A 94 11.14 15.89 -14.67
N ALA A 95 9.99 15.41 -14.21
CA ALA A 95 9.50 15.74 -12.86
C ALA A 95 10.35 15.13 -11.72
N TYR A 96 11.16 14.11 -12.00
CA TYR A 96 11.96 13.37 -11.00
C TYR A 96 13.24 12.72 -11.60
N ASN A 97 13.87 13.38 -12.59
CA ASN A 97 15.11 12.93 -13.24
C ASN A 97 16.39 13.30 -12.47
#